data_AF-A0A354IZF2-F1
#
_entry.id   AF-A0A354IZF2-F1
#
_cell.length_a   1.000
_cell.length_b   1.000
_cell.length_c   1.000
_cell.angle_alpha   90.00
_cell.angle_beta   90.00
_cell.angle_gamma   90.00
#
_symmetry.space_group_name_H-M   'P 1'
#
loop_
_entity.id
_entity.type
_entity.pdbx_description
1 polymer ?
#
loop_
_entity_poly.entity_id
_entity_poly.type
_entity_poly.pdbx_seq_one_letter_code
_entity_poly.pdbx_strand_id
1 'polypeptide(L)'
;AGKTTLLKMILGEESADSGTTRLGTKLNVAYFDQMRTQLNEEASLADTISPGSDWVEVNGQRKHVMTYLNDFLFAPERSRSPVKSLSGGERNRLLLA
;
A
#
# COMPACT_ATOMS: atom_id res chain seq x y z
N ALA A 1 18.23 -5.89 14.27
CA ALA A 1 18.59 -6.98 13.35
C ALA A 1 18.26 -6.55 11.92
N GLY A 2 19.24 -6.52 11.01
CA GLY A 2 19.28 -5.81 9.70
C GLY A 2 18.27 -6.21 8.61
N LYS A 3 17.03 -6.46 8.99
CA LYS A 3 15.90 -6.78 8.09
C LYS A 3 15.56 -5.62 7.17
N THR A 4 15.58 -4.39 7.69
CA THR A 4 15.36 -3.18 6.88
C THR A 4 16.46 -3.02 5.84
N THR A 5 17.72 -3.22 6.22
CA THR A 5 18.87 -3.21 5.30
C THR A 5 18.73 -4.29 4.22
N LEU A 6 18.29 -5.49 4.59
CA LEU A 6 18.02 -6.55 3.63
C LEU A 6 16.90 -6.18 2.63
N LEU A 7 15.81 -5.58 3.12
CA LEU A 7 14.71 -5.12 2.25
C LEU A 7 15.19 -4.03 1.29
N LYS A 8 15.96 -3.05 1.77
CA LYS A 8 16.55 -2.00 0.91
C LYS A 8 17.47 -2.56 -0.16
N MET A 9 18.26 -3.59 0.15
CA MET A 9 19.08 -4.29 -0.84
C MET A 9 18.24 -5.04 -1.89
N ILE A 10 17.11 -5.65 -1.50
CA ILE A 10 16.16 -6.30 -2.43
C ILE A 10 15.43 -5.28 -3.31
N LEU A 11 15.18 -4.08 -2.78
CA LEU A 11 14.58 -2.97 -3.52
C LEU A 11 15.57 -2.24 -4.44
N GLY A 12 16.87 -2.49 -4.27
CA GLY A 12 17.92 -1.75 -4.98
C GLY A 12 18.19 -0.34 -4.43
N GLU A 13 17.64 0.00 -3.26
CA GLU A 13 17.85 1.27 -2.57
C GLU A 13 19.21 1.34 -1.85
N GLU A 14 19.82 0.19 -1.58
CA GLU A 14 21.09 0.07 -0.87
C GLU A 14 21.96 -1.01 -1.53
N SER A 15 23.24 -0.73 -1.74
CA SER A 15 24.21 -1.68 -2.31
C SER A 15 24.84 -2.53 -1.23
N ALA A 16 25.10 -3.81 -1.51
CA ALA A 16 25.85 -4.66 -0.60
C ALA A 16 27.32 -4.21 -0.51
N ASP A 17 27.87 -4.11 0.71
CA ASP A 17 29.28 -3.78 0.94
C ASP A 17 30.23 -4.85 0.34
N SER A 18 29.77 -6.10 0.27
CA SER A 18 30.44 -7.19 -0.42
C SER A 18 29.44 -8.24 -0.89
N GLY A 19 29.79 -9.00 -1.94
CA GLY A 19 28.89 -9.95 -2.60
C GLY A 19 28.19 -9.35 -3.83
N THR A 20 27.28 -10.10 -4.45
CA THR A 20 26.52 -9.64 -5.63
C THR A 20 25.03 -9.77 -5.38
N THR A 21 24.29 -8.69 -5.64
CA THR A 21 22.82 -8.69 -5.67
C THR A 21 22.39 -8.64 -7.14
N ARG A 22 21.55 -9.59 -7.57
CA ARG A 22 21.01 -9.62 -8.93
C ARG A 22 19.50 -9.44 -8.89
N LEU A 23 19.05 -8.26 -9.32
CA LEU A 23 17.64 -7.95 -9.47
C LEU A 23 17.14 -8.44 -10.84
N GLY A 24 15.96 -9.07 -10.86
CA GLY A 24 15.30 -9.50 -12.09
C GLY A 24 14.74 -8.31 -12.87
N THR A 25 14.70 -8.39 -14.20
CA THR A 25 14.28 -7.30 -15.09
C THR A 25 12.76 -7.05 -15.15
N LYS A 26 11.95 -7.79 -14.40
CA LYS A 26 10.48 -7.66 -14.31
C LYS A 26 9.96 -7.66 -12.87
N LEU A 27 10.74 -7.10 -11.94
CA LEU A 27 10.29 -6.97 -10.55
C LEU A 27 9.32 -5.78 -10.45
N ASN A 28 8.04 -6.07 -10.21
CA ASN A 28 7.07 -5.09 -9.75
C ASN A 28 7.07 -5.17 -8.21
N VAL A 29 7.88 -4.34 -7.57
CA VAL A 29 7.99 -4.36 -6.11
C VAL A 29 6.98 -3.39 -5.50
N ALA A 30 5.97 -3.94 -4.82
CA ALA A 30 5.12 -3.20 -3.91
C ALA A 30 5.78 -3.25 -2.52
N TYR A 31 6.32 -2.12 -2.06
CA TYR A 31 7.02 -2.02 -0.78
C TYR A 31 6.19 -1.23 0.24
N PHE A 32 6.01 -1.84 1.41
CA PHE A 32 5.32 -1.24 2.54
C PHE A 32 6.35 -0.62 3.50
N ASP A 33 6.51 0.71 3.47
CA ASP A 33 7.37 1.45 4.39
C ASP A 33 6.57 1.93 5.63
N GLN A 34 6.78 1.25 6.77
CA GLN A 34 6.17 1.56 8.05
C GLN A 34 6.42 3.01 8.54
N MET A 35 7.45 3.71 8.01
CA MET A 35 7.81 5.07 8.43
C MET A 35 7.24 6.18 7.53
N ARG A 36 6.74 5.88 6.32
CA ARG A 36 6.29 6.89 5.34
C ARG A 36 4.77 7.01 5.19
N THR A 37 4.00 6.02 5.62
CA THR A 37 2.53 6.05 5.53
C THR A 37 1.90 6.78 6.72
N GLN A 38 1.99 8.11 6.75
CA GLN A 38 0.94 8.89 7.42
C GLN A 38 -0.27 8.93 6.49
N LEU A 39 -1.20 8.00 6.70
CA LEU A 39 -2.53 8.13 6.11
C LEU A 39 -3.16 9.42 6.65
N ASN A 40 -3.75 10.22 5.78
CA ASN A 40 -4.50 11.38 6.22
C ASN A 40 -5.73 10.90 7.01
N GLU A 41 -5.67 11.05 8.32
CA GLU A 41 -6.68 10.53 9.25
C GLU A 41 -8.08 11.14 9.03
N GLU A 42 -8.14 12.34 8.44
CA GLU A 42 -9.36 13.06 8.11
C GLU A 42 -9.88 12.74 6.70
N ALA A 43 -9.07 12.13 5.83
CA ALA A 43 -9.50 11.74 4.50
C ALA A 43 -10.42 10.51 4.57
N SER A 44 -11.34 10.40 3.60
CA SER A 44 -12.15 9.19 3.47
C SER A 44 -11.29 8.01 3.00
N LEU A 45 -11.74 6.80 3.34
CA LEU A 45 -11.16 5.55 2.84
C LEU A 45 -11.01 5.55 1.30
N ALA A 46 -12.04 5.99 0.59
CA ALA A 46 -12.03 6.08 -0.86
C ALA A 46 -11.01 7.11 -1.38
N ASP A 47 -10.97 8.30 -0.79
CA ASP A 47 -10.02 9.36 -1.18
C ASP A 47 -8.57 8.98 -0.89
N THR A 48 -8.35 8.19 0.16
CA THR A 48 -7.02 7.69 0.53
C THR A 48 -6.46 6.75 -0.53
N ILE A 49 -7.34 5.98 -1.17
CA ILE A 49 -7.00 4.99 -2.19
C ILE A 49 -6.98 5.60 -3.59
N SER A 50 -7.90 6.51 -3.91
CA SER A 50 -7.96 7.20 -5.19
C SER A 50 -8.40 8.66 -5.01
N PRO A 51 -7.44 9.58 -4.80
CA PRO A 51 -7.75 10.99 -4.59
C PRO A 51 -8.41 11.59 -5.84
N GLY A 52 -9.70 11.95 -5.72
CA GLY A 52 -10.44 12.60 -6.80
C GLY A 52 -10.88 11.69 -7.96
N SER A 53 -10.86 10.36 -7.78
CA SER A 53 -11.33 9.39 -8.77
C SER A 53 -12.03 8.20 -8.10
N ASP A 54 -13.10 7.70 -8.71
CA ASP A 54 -13.77 6.48 -8.25
C ASP A 54 -13.08 5.18 -8.75
N TRP A 55 -11.93 5.32 -9.42
CA TRP A 55 -11.22 4.22 -10.07
C TRP A 55 -9.77 4.12 -9.60
N VAL A 56 -9.31 2.90 -9.41
CA VAL A 56 -7.90 2.53 -9.18
C VAL A 56 -7.41 1.64 -10.31
N GLU A 57 -6.12 1.71 -10.61
CA GLU A 57 -5.47 0.78 -11.54
C GLU A 57 -4.65 -0.22 -10.73
N VAL A 58 -5.00 -1.50 -10.84
CA VAL A 58 -4.37 -2.60 -10.09
C VAL A 58 -3.93 -3.63 -11.11
N ASN A 59 -2.63 -3.92 -11.18
CA ASN A 59 -2.05 -4.85 -12.16
C ASN A 59 -2.43 -4.53 -13.62
N GLY A 60 -2.55 -3.24 -13.98
CA GLY A 60 -2.96 -2.81 -15.32
C GLY A 60 -4.46 -2.95 -15.61
N GLN A 61 -5.27 -3.30 -14.61
CA GLN A 61 -6.73 -3.35 -14.72
C GLN A 61 -7.36 -2.21 -13.93
N ARG A 62 -8.28 -1.49 -14.57
CA ARG A 62 -9.03 -0.42 -13.93
C ARG A 62 -10.21 -1.01 -13.14
N LYS A 63 -10.23 -0.78 -11.83
CA LYS A 63 -11.25 -1.28 -10.91
C LYS A 63 -11.89 -0.14 -10.14
N HIS A 64 -13.19 -0.24 -9.85
CA HIS A 64 -13.89 0.75 -9.04
C HIS A 64 -13.42 0.67 -7.59
N VAL A 65 -13.19 1.81 -6.94
CA VAL A 65 -12.67 1.92 -5.56
C VAL A 65 -13.51 1.10 -4.58
N MET A 66 -14.84 1.11 -4.73
CA MET A 66 -15.74 0.31 -3.87
C MET A 66 -15.51 -1.19 -4.02
N THR A 67 -15.32 -1.67 -5.26
CA THR A 67 -15.04 -3.09 -5.50
C THR A 67 -13.66 -3.45 -4.99
N TYR A 68 -12.70 -2.53 -5.10
CA TYR A 68 -11.36 -2.72 -4.56
C TYR A 68 -11.36 -2.82 -3.04
N LEU A 69 -11.98 -1.86 -2.35
CA LEU A 69 -12.16 -1.88 -0.89
C LEU A 69 -12.88 -3.14 -0.39
N ASN A 70 -13.84 -3.65 -1.15
CA ASN A 70 -14.52 -4.90 -0.81
C ASN A 70 -13.58 -6.12 -0.82
N ASP A 71 -12.60 -6.18 -1.73
CA ASP A 71 -11.59 -7.25 -1.74
C ASP A 71 -10.77 -7.27 -0.43
N PHE A 72 -10.63 -6.11 0.22
CA PHE A 72 -9.94 -5.95 1.50
C PHE A 72 -10.88 -5.98 2.73
N LEU A 73 -12.11 -6.47 2.52
CA LEU A 73 -13.14 -6.65 3.54
C LEU A 73 -13.62 -5.34 4.16
N PHE A 74 -13.62 -4.25 3.40
CA PHE A 74 -14.28 -3.01 3.78
C PHE A 74 -15.70 -2.99 3.21
N ALA A 75 -16.69 -2.88 4.09
CA ALA A 75 -18.07 -2.67 3.67
C ALA A 75 -18.19 -1.38 2.85
N PRO A 76 -19.03 -1.33 1.79
CA PRO A 76 -19.21 -0.14 0.96
C PRO A 76 -19.59 1.12 1.75
N GLU A 77 -20.35 0.96 2.83
CA GLU A 77 -20.75 2.05 3.74
C GLU A 77 -19.54 2.69 4.44
N ARG A 78 -18.49 1.91 4.71
CA ARG A 78 -17.27 2.39 5.34
C ARG A 78 -16.38 3.18 4.39
N SER A 79 -16.51 3.01 3.07
CA SER A 79 -15.67 3.71 2.08
C SER A 79 -15.64 5.24 2.21
N ARG A 80 -16.71 5.84 2.73
CA ARG A 80 -16.84 7.28 2.97
C ARG A 80 -16.44 7.70 4.39
N SER A 81 -16.17 6.73 5.26
CA SER A 81 -15.76 6.98 6.64
C SER A 81 -14.31 7.44 6.66
N PRO A 82 -13.95 8.33 7.60
CA PRO A 82 -12.59 8.81 7.73
C PRO A 82 -11.66 7.70 8.23
N VAL A 83 -10.41 7.71 7.78
CA VAL A 83 -9.39 6.71 8.15
C VAL A 83 -9.19 6.61 9.66
N LYS A 84 -9.39 7.71 10.42
CA LYS A 84 -9.28 7.69 11.89
C LYS A 84 -10.22 6.70 12.58
N SER A 85 -11.37 6.41 11.97
CA SER A 85 -12.38 5.48 12.52
C SER A 85 -11.98 4.01 12.44
N LEU A 86 -10.89 3.70 11.72
CA LEU A 86 -10.40 2.34 11.53
C LEU A 86 -9.60 1.86 12.75
N SER A 87 -9.88 0.63 13.17
CA SER A 87 -9.03 -0.11 14.10
C SER A 87 -7.63 -0.33 13.51
N GLY A 88 -6.63 -0.62 14.35
CA GLY A 88 -5.26 -0.90 13.87
C GLY A 88 -5.19 -2.05 12.85
N GLY A 89 -6.01 -3.09 13.01
CA GLY A 89 -6.09 -4.19 12.05
C GLY A 89 -6.75 -3.81 10.73
N GLU A 90 -7.74 -2.90 10.76
CA GLU A 90 -8.33 -2.33 9.54
C GLU A 90 -7.34 -1.40 8.83
N ARG A 91 -6.62 -0.54 9.56
CA ARG A 91 -5.56 0.29 8.97
C ARG A 91 -4.52 -0.57 8.26
N ASN A 92 -4.10 -1.69 8.86
CA ASN A 92 -3.16 -2.61 8.21
C ASN A 92 -3.72 -3.24 6.94
N ARG A 93 -5.02 -3.55 6.87
CA ARG A 93 -5.65 -4.05 5.63
C ARG A 93 -5.75 -2.97 4.57
N LEU A 94 -6.08 -1.73 4.96
CA LEU A 94 -6.13 -0.61 4.03
C LEU A 94 -4.76 -0.32 3.41
N LEU A 95 -3.69 -0.50 4.17
CA LEU A 95 -2.32 -0.29 3.71
C LEU A 95 -1.80 -1.39 2.77
N LEU A 96 -2.47 -2.55 2.75
CA LEU A 96 -2.21 -3.63 1.80
C LEU A 96 -3.02 -3.47 0.51
N ALA A 97 -4.03 -2.60 0.54
CA ALA A 97 -4.80 -2.16 -0.62
C ALA A 97 -4.04 -1.01 -1.29
#